data_AF-A0A1V9ZK70-F1
#
_entry.id   AF-A0A1V9ZK70-F1
#
_cell.length_a   1.000
_cell.length_b   1.000
_cell.length_c   1.000
_cell.angle_alpha   90.00
_cell.angle_beta   90.00
_cell.angle_gamma   90.00
#
_symmetry.space_group_name_H-M   'P 1'
#
loop_
_entity.id
_entity.type
_entity.pdbx_description
1 polymer ?
#
loop_
_entity_poly.entity_id
_entity_poly.type
_entity_poly.pdbx_seq_one_letter_code
_entity_poly.pdbx_strand_id
1 'polypeptide(L)'
;MAPRLKTMRDDGFPAQWLTEFKKCQIAQQYFPLVGELPEFIQKELPVKISITDEMLVDWSAMIIPHASFPMDKLFCISNSGPCMDFAMRVVLSVISPLTIPGDTESSFISFWDRLIRDTLDYMKIGESNRDSKHSASTGESRPDFLYLVDSVCVFRGEEIAAKVNIEVPRNELSEKLIWSYGNAPYLFGYAAVAYKIELDVKGRLELLLAILNISLLLPAIANMCPDNTRGEKKNYATELMAEEALYYGSDTKYFQIGKKEKWEYRKASKDKD
;
A
#
# COMPACT_ATOMS: atom_id res chain seq x y z
N MET A 1 -2.40 32.95 -4.95
CA MET A 1 -3.49 33.17 -3.97
C MET A 1 -3.89 31.80 -3.47
N ALA A 2 -3.74 31.51 -2.18
CA ALA A 2 -4.32 30.29 -1.60
C ALA A 2 -5.85 30.38 -1.71
N PRO A 3 -6.56 29.29 -2.07
CA PRO A 3 -8.01 29.31 -2.08
C PRO A 3 -8.50 29.68 -0.67
N ARG A 4 -9.46 30.61 -0.59
CA ARG A 4 -10.11 30.96 0.68
C ARG A 4 -10.94 29.76 1.12
N LEU A 5 -10.36 28.92 1.98
CA LEU A 5 -11.09 27.94 2.77
C LEU A 5 -12.07 28.72 3.68
N LYS A 6 -13.29 28.98 3.18
CA LYS A 6 -14.44 29.23 4.06
C LYS A 6 -14.41 28.12 5.09
N THR A 7 -14.44 28.46 6.38
CA THR A 7 -14.51 27.50 7.48
C THR A 7 -15.46 26.34 7.13
N MET A 8 -14.89 25.21 6.70
CA MET A 8 -15.64 24.12 6.10
C MET A 8 -16.20 23.30 7.24
N ARG A 9 -17.53 23.20 7.29
CA ARG A 9 -18.22 22.39 8.28
C ARG A 9 -18.07 20.93 7.82
N ASP A 10 -17.36 20.13 8.62
CA ASP A 10 -17.34 18.69 8.44
C ASP A 10 -18.68 18.14 8.94
N ASP A 11 -19.65 18.07 8.05
CA ASP A 11 -21.03 17.65 8.34
C ASP A 11 -21.14 16.11 8.57
N GLY A 12 -20.01 15.44 8.84
CA GLY A 12 -19.95 14.01 9.18
C GLY A 12 -19.89 13.07 7.97
N PHE A 13 -19.98 13.60 6.75
CA PHE A 13 -19.90 12.80 5.51
C PHE A 13 -18.63 11.95 5.39
N PRO A 14 -17.43 12.42 5.75
CA PRO A 14 -16.24 11.58 5.72
C PRO A 14 -16.30 10.41 6.70
N ALA A 15 -16.86 10.62 7.89
CA ALA A 15 -17.06 9.55 8.88
C ALA A 15 -18.13 8.54 8.40
N GLN A 16 -19.19 9.02 7.77
CA GLN A 16 -20.21 8.17 7.14
C GLN A 16 -19.61 7.34 6.01
N TRP A 17 -18.88 7.97 5.08
CA TRP A 17 -18.18 7.29 3.99
C TRP A 17 -17.26 6.20 4.52
N LEU A 18 -16.43 6.53 5.53
CA LEU A 18 -15.53 5.55 6.14
C LEU A 18 -16.29 4.38 6.78
N THR A 19 -17.42 4.65 7.41
CA THR A 19 -18.28 3.62 8.01
C THR A 19 -18.86 2.69 6.94
N GLU A 20 -19.39 3.23 5.85
CA GLU A 20 -19.92 2.42 4.74
C GLU A 20 -18.80 1.64 4.04
N PHE A 21 -17.65 2.27 3.81
CA PHE A 21 -16.48 1.61 3.22
C PHE A 21 -16.02 0.41 4.05
N LYS A 22 -15.97 0.55 5.38
CA LYS A 22 -15.60 -0.54 6.29
C LYS A 22 -16.59 -1.72 6.28
N LYS A 23 -17.87 -1.50 5.98
CA LYS A 23 -18.84 -2.60 5.82
C LYS A 23 -18.52 -3.47 4.60
N CYS A 24 -17.72 -2.97 3.67
CA CYS A 24 -17.28 -3.70 2.49
C CYS A 24 -16.00 -4.53 2.72
N GLN A 25 -15.48 -4.60 3.95
CA GLN A 25 -14.34 -5.46 4.27
C GLN A 25 -14.63 -6.91 3.88
N ILE A 26 -13.64 -7.54 3.27
CA ILE A 26 -13.78 -8.86 2.67
C ILE A 26 -13.57 -9.91 3.74
N ALA A 27 -14.53 -10.82 3.88
CA ALA A 27 -14.41 -11.95 4.79
C ALA A 27 -13.43 -13.01 4.26
N GLN A 28 -12.85 -13.79 5.16
CA GLN A 28 -11.83 -14.80 4.85
C GLN A 28 -12.22 -15.78 3.73
N GLN A 29 -13.50 -16.17 3.64
CA GLN A 29 -13.97 -17.10 2.61
C GLN A 29 -14.06 -16.49 1.19
N TYR A 30 -13.94 -15.17 1.08
CA TYR A 30 -13.97 -14.42 -0.19
C TYR A 30 -12.61 -13.78 -0.50
N PHE A 31 -11.57 -14.22 0.19
CA PHE A 31 -10.23 -13.68 0.00
C PHE A 31 -9.73 -14.02 -1.41
N PRO A 32 -9.30 -13.01 -2.21
CA PRO A 32 -8.90 -13.26 -3.59
C PRO A 32 -7.64 -14.13 -3.61
N LEU A 33 -7.58 -15.03 -4.58
CA LEU A 33 -6.35 -15.77 -4.87
C LEU A 33 -5.26 -14.81 -5.35
N VAL A 34 -4.00 -15.20 -5.23
CA VAL A 34 -2.88 -14.34 -5.63
C VAL A 34 -2.96 -13.92 -7.11
N GLY A 35 -3.38 -14.84 -7.98
CA GLY A 35 -3.59 -14.54 -9.41
C GLY A 35 -4.75 -13.55 -9.69
N GLU A 36 -5.65 -13.33 -8.73
CA GLU A 36 -6.81 -12.42 -8.84
C GLU A 36 -6.52 -11.04 -8.24
N LEU A 37 -5.46 -10.90 -7.43
CA LEU A 37 -5.04 -9.64 -6.82
C LEU A 37 -4.87 -8.48 -7.83
N PRO A 38 -4.28 -8.68 -9.02
CA PRO A 38 -4.10 -7.60 -9.99
C PRO A 38 -5.41 -6.95 -10.40
N GLU A 39 -6.43 -7.77 -10.66
CA GLU A 39 -7.77 -7.31 -11.02
C GLU A 39 -8.49 -6.69 -9.81
N PHE A 40 -8.33 -7.32 -8.64
CA PHE A 40 -8.95 -6.85 -7.40
C PHE A 40 -8.51 -5.43 -7.03
N ILE A 41 -7.20 -5.14 -7.02
CA ILE A 41 -6.70 -3.82 -6.59
C ILE A 41 -7.04 -2.71 -7.59
N GLN A 42 -7.31 -3.06 -8.85
CA GLN A 42 -7.73 -2.13 -9.90
C GLN A 42 -9.25 -1.97 -10.02
N LYS A 43 -10.04 -2.70 -9.23
CA LYS A 43 -11.50 -2.61 -9.25
C LYS A 43 -11.97 -1.24 -8.76
N GLU A 44 -13.12 -0.78 -9.23
CA GLU A 44 -13.77 0.41 -8.65
C GLU A 44 -14.04 0.22 -7.16
N LEU A 45 -13.96 1.32 -6.40
CA LEU A 45 -14.26 1.27 -4.97
C LEU A 45 -15.73 0.85 -4.76
N PRO A 46 -15.99 -0.03 -3.79
CA PRO A 46 -17.37 -0.40 -3.45
C PRO A 46 -18.18 0.79 -2.90
N VAL A 47 -17.48 1.77 -2.31
CA VAL A 47 -18.05 3.07 -1.90
C VAL A 47 -17.13 4.18 -2.41
N LYS A 48 -17.57 4.86 -3.48
CA LYS A 48 -16.79 5.95 -4.11
C LYS A 48 -16.69 7.15 -3.17
N ILE A 49 -15.56 7.86 -3.28
CA ILE A 49 -15.27 9.07 -2.52
C ILE A 49 -16.06 10.21 -3.17
N SER A 50 -16.97 10.83 -2.42
CA SER A 50 -17.69 11.99 -2.92
C SER A 50 -16.80 13.23 -2.97
N ILE A 51 -16.75 13.90 -4.12
CA ILE A 51 -16.08 15.19 -4.33
C ILE A 51 -17.07 16.17 -4.95
N THR A 52 -16.81 17.47 -4.83
CA THR A 52 -17.67 18.49 -5.46
C THR A 52 -17.27 18.72 -6.91
N ASP A 53 -18.17 19.35 -7.68
CA ASP A 53 -17.85 19.82 -9.03
C ASP A 53 -16.68 20.80 -9.03
N GLU A 54 -16.62 21.70 -8.03
CA GLU A 54 -15.53 22.67 -7.86
C GLU A 54 -14.19 21.98 -7.67
N MET A 55 -14.12 20.95 -6.81
CA MET A 55 -12.91 20.17 -6.61
C MET A 55 -12.51 19.44 -7.88
N LEU A 56 -13.46 18.83 -8.59
CA LEU A 56 -13.16 18.16 -9.85
C LEU A 56 -12.57 19.16 -10.85
N VAL A 57 -13.15 20.35 -11.00
CA VAL A 57 -12.65 21.39 -11.91
C VAL A 57 -11.25 21.86 -11.52
N ASP A 58 -11.02 22.19 -10.25
CA ASP A 58 -9.72 22.66 -9.74
C ASP A 58 -8.64 21.59 -9.90
N TRP A 59 -8.98 20.33 -9.64
CA TRP A 59 -8.07 19.21 -9.73
C TRP A 59 -7.84 18.74 -11.15
N SER A 60 -8.82 18.94 -12.03
CA SER A 60 -8.68 18.63 -13.45
C SER A 60 -7.48 19.36 -14.05
N ALA A 61 -7.17 20.60 -13.66
CA ALA A 61 -5.96 21.28 -14.12
C ALA A 61 -4.65 20.54 -13.73
N MET A 62 -4.65 19.82 -12.60
CA MET A 62 -3.52 19.00 -12.13
C MET A 62 -3.53 17.58 -12.76
N ILE A 63 -4.71 17.06 -13.12
CA ILE A 63 -4.92 15.68 -13.59
C ILE A 63 -4.92 15.58 -15.13
N ILE A 64 -5.48 16.58 -15.84
CA ILE A 64 -5.74 16.61 -17.30
C ILE A 64 -4.51 16.29 -18.16
N PRO A 65 -3.28 16.77 -17.85
CA PRO A 65 -2.12 16.44 -18.68
C PRO A 65 -1.76 14.94 -18.71
N HIS A 66 -2.35 14.13 -17.81
CA HIS A 66 -2.05 12.71 -17.58
C HIS A 66 -3.28 11.81 -17.72
N ALA A 67 -4.37 12.32 -18.32
CA ALA A 67 -5.70 11.71 -18.28
C ALA A 67 -5.85 10.45 -19.15
N SER A 68 -5.53 9.30 -18.56
CA SER A 68 -6.07 7.99 -18.95
C SER A 68 -6.45 7.10 -17.76
N PHE A 69 -6.51 7.65 -16.54
CA PHE A 69 -6.84 6.92 -15.32
C PHE A 69 -8.30 7.17 -14.85
N PRO A 70 -9.01 6.17 -14.30
CA PRO A 70 -10.45 6.20 -14.13
C PRO A 70 -10.81 6.89 -12.81
N MET A 71 -10.94 8.22 -12.88
CA MET A 71 -11.58 9.04 -11.84
C MET A 71 -12.94 8.45 -11.42
N ASP A 72 -13.64 7.80 -12.33
CA ASP A 72 -14.90 7.09 -12.11
C ASP A 72 -14.77 5.86 -11.19
N LYS A 73 -13.59 5.24 -11.06
CA LYS A 73 -13.38 4.13 -10.11
C LYS A 73 -13.23 4.61 -8.66
N LEU A 74 -12.68 5.81 -8.46
CA LEU A 74 -12.41 6.37 -7.14
C LEU A 74 -13.53 7.29 -6.66
N PHE A 75 -14.08 8.12 -7.55
CA PHE A 75 -14.86 9.29 -7.18
C PHE A 75 -16.30 9.25 -7.69
N CYS A 76 -17.18 9.90 -6.95
CA CYS A 76 -18.50 10.31 -7.42
C CYS A 76 -18.71 11.79 -7.12
N ILE A 77 -19.56 12.46 -7.90
CA ILE A 77 -19.83 13.89 -7.72
C ILE A 77 -21.01 14.09 -6.77
N SER A 78 -20.80 14.87 -5.70
CA SER A 78 -21.84 15.26 -4.75
C SER A 78 -21.49 16.60 -4.08
N ASN A 79 -22.26 17.64 -4.39
CA ASN A 79 -22.10 18.95 -3.76
C ASN A 79 -22.77 19.06 -2.38
N SER A 80 -23.69 18.14 -2.06
CA SER A 80 -24.45 18.15 -0.80
C SER A 80 -23.84 17.26 0.29
N GLY A 81 -22.89 16.38 -0.07
CA GLY A 81 -22.21 15.51 0.89
C GLY A 81 -20.82 15.07 0.42
N PRO A 82 -19.88 16.00 0.18
CA PRO A 82 -18.52 15.65 -0.19
C PRO A 82 -17.75 15.07 1.00
N CYS A 83 -16.88 14.10 0.71
CA CYS A 83 -15.92 13.52 1.65
C CYS A 83 -14.72 14.47 1.81
N MET A 84 -15.01 15.71 2.21
CA MET A 84 -14.08 16.84 2.12
C MET A 84 -12.79 16.61 2.91
N ASP A 85 -12.86 16.06 4.13
CA ASP A 85 -11.66 15.83 4.96
C ASP A 85 -10.70 14.83 4.30
N PHE A 86 -11.21 13.70 3.78
CA PHE A 86 -10.40 12.74 3.03
C PHE A 86 -9.83 13.36 1.75
N ALA A 87 -10.69 14.06 1.01
CA ALA A 87 -10.34 14.68 -0.24
C ALA A 87 -9.23 15.73 -0.08
N MET A 88 -9.27 16.53 1.00
CA MET A 88 -8.24 17.54 1.27
C MET A 88 -6.96 16.99 1.89
N ARG A 89 -7.03 15.95 2.73
CA ARG A 89 -5.84 15.39 3.39
C ARG A 89 -5.09 14.38 2.52
N VAL A 90 -5.83 13.49 1.87
CA VAL A 90 -5.27 12.36 1.13
C VAL A 90 -5.24 12.67 -0.36
N VAL A 91 -6.39 12.96 -0.97
CA VAL A 91 -6.46 13.08 -2.43
C VAL A 91 -5.65 14.27 -2.94
N LEU A 92 -5.75 15.42 -2.29
CA LEU A 92 -4.95 16.59 -2.66
C LEU A 92 -3.45 16.30 -2.60
N SER A 93 -2.98 15.56 -1.59
CA SER A 93 -1.57 15.14 -1.47
C SER A 93 -1.14 14.21 -2.60
N VAL A 94 -2.04 13.32 -3.03
CA VAL A 94 -1.83 12.37 -4.15
C VAL A 94 -1.70 13.10 -5.48
N ILE A 95 -2.49 14.15 -5.74
CA ILE A 95 -2.51 14.86 -7.03
C ILE A 95 -1.57 16.08 -7.09
N SER A 96 -1.16 16.61 -5.93
CA SER A 96 -0.34 17.83 -5.88
C SER A 96 1.01 17.65 -6.60
N PRO A 97 1.59 18.72 -7.16
CA PRO A 97 2.92 18.67 -7.74
C PRO A 97 3.97 18.18 -6.74
N LEU A 98 4.89 17.33 -7.20
CA LEU A 98 5.97 16.83 -6.38
C LEU A 98 6.99 17.94 -6.12
N THR A 99 7.31 18.16 -4.85
CA THR A 99 8.52 18.88 -4.43
C THR A 99 9.57 17.83 -4.14
N ILE A 100 10.64 17.79 -4.93
CA ILE A 100 11.70 16.78 -4.81
C ILE A 100 12.70 17.23 -3.74
N PRO A 101 12.77 16.59 -2.56
CA PRO A 101 13.78 16.93 -1.56
C PRO A 101 14.97 15.97 -1.72
N GLY A 102 16.18 16.50 -1.89
CA GLY A 102 17.43 15.76 -1.72
C GLY A 102 17.62 14.50 -2.58
N ASP A 103 18.63 13.69 -2.21
CA ASP A 103 18.96 12.41 -2.83
C ASP A 103 19.09 11.25 -1.83
N THR A 104 18.80 11.50 -0.54
CA THR A 104 18.86 10.50 0.54
C THR A 104 17.50 9.84 0.76
N GLU A 105 17.52 8.60 1.26
CA GLU A 105 16.33 7.85 1.65
C GLU A 105 15.38 8.63 2.58
N SER A 106 15.94 9.26 3.63
CA SER A 106 15.16 10.08 4.56
C SER A 106 14.45 11.27 3.90
N SER A 107 14.97 11.75 2.77
CA SER A 107 14.32 12.83 2.01
C SER A 107 13.04 12.35 1.32
N PHE A 108 12.88 11.04 1.10
CA PHE A 108 11.76 10.43 0.39
C PHE A 108 10.68 9.83 1.31
N ILE A 109 10.98 9.59 2.59
CA ILE A 109 10.02 9.07 3.58
C ILE A 109 8.72 9.87 3.56
N SER A 110 8.81 11.20 3.60
CA SER A 110 7.62 12.08 3.62
C SER A 110 6.74 11.96 2.37
N PHE A 111 7.32 11.54 1.24
CA PHE A 111 6.58 11.31 0.00
C PHE A 111 5.78 10.01 0.07
N TRP A 112 6.42 8.89 0.46
CA TRP A 112 5.75 7.60 0.62
C TRP A 112 4.72 7.60 1.74
N ASP A 113 5.02 8.31 2.83
CA ASP A 113 4.06 8.56 3.89
C ASP A 113 2.77 9.21 3.37
N ARG A 114 2.88 10.25 2.54
CA ARG A 114 1.71 10.94 1.99
C ARG A 114 0.88 10.09 1.04
N LEU A 115 1.52 9.18 0.30
CA LEU A 115 0.81 8.32 -0.67
C LEU A 115 0.20 7.08 0.00
N ILE A 116 0.90 6.49 0.95
CA ILE A 116 0.56 5.18 1.52
C ILE A 116 0.09 5.33 2.96
N ARG A 117 0.93 5.88 3.85
CA ARG A 117 0.62 5.96 5.29
C ARG A 117 -0.63 6.80 5.54
N ASP A 118 -0.71 8.00 4.98
CA ASP A 118 -1.81 8.92 5.23
C ASP A 118 -3.15 8.30 4.79
N THR A 119 -3.15 7.53 3.69
CA THR A 119 -4.32 6.75 3.26
C THR A 119 -4.66 5.66 4.27
N LEU A 120 -3.69 4.80 4.64
CA LEU A 120 -3.91 3.70 5.57
C LEU A 120 -4.34 4.17 6.97
N ASP A 121 -3.72 5.22 7.50
CA ASP A 121 -4.05 5.80 8.80
C ASP A 121 -5.45 6.43 8.79
N TYR A 122 -5.85 7.06 7.67
CA TYR A 122 -7.21 7.57 7.53
C TYR A 122 -8.26 6.46 7.63
N MET A 123 -7.93 5.26 7.13
CA MET A 123 -8.86 4.12 7.21
C MET A 123 -9.14 3.69 8.66
N LYS A 124 -8.30 4.05 9.64
CA LYS A 124 -8.47 3.68 11.06
C LYS A 124 -8.77 2.17 11.22
N ILE A 125 -8.05 1.34 10.49
CA ILE A 125 -8.15 -0.14 10.57
C ILE A 125 -7.07 -0.67 11.50
N GLY A 126 -5.91 -0.04 11.49
CA GLY A 126 -4.75 -0.39 12.28
C GLY A 126 -3.86 0.82 12.53
N GLU A 127 -2.61 0.54 12.85
CA GLU A 127 -1.61 1.53 13.25
C GLU A 127 -0.36 1.40 12.38
N SER A 128 0.14 2.53 11.86
CA SER A 128 1.41 2.58 11.15
C SER A 128 2.60 2.73 12.10
N ASN A 129 3.76 2.20 11.70
CA ASN A 129 5.02 2.36 12.42
C ASN A 129 6.20 2.42 11.44
N ARG A 130 7.31 3.03 11.85
CA ARG A 130 8.55 3.16 11.09
C ARG A 130 9.72 2.56 11.88
N ASP A 131 10.70 1.99 11.19
CA ASP A 131 11.99 1.53 11.75
C ASP A 131 11.89 0.66 13.02
N SER A 132 10.84 -0.16 13.09
CA SER A 132 10.43 -0.82 14.33
C SER A 132 10.70 -2.33 14.29
N LYS A 133 11.21 -2.88 15.40
CA LYS A 133 11.35 -4.34 15.63
C LYS A 133 10.15 -4.95 16.35
N HIS A 134 9.07 -4.18 16.55
CA HIS A 134 7.96 -4.60 17.40
C HIS A 134 7.08 -5.71 16.78
N SER A 135 7.42 -6.25 15.60
CA SER A 135 6.70 -7.34 14.95
C SER A 135 7.49 -8.66 14.95
N ALA A 136 6.83 -9.75 15.33
CA ALA A 136 7.41 -11.10 15.31
C ALA A 136 7.86 -11.56 13.91
N SER A 137 7.30 -10.97 12.84
CA SER A 137 7.64 -11.28 11.45
C SER A 137 8.91 -10.59 10.94
N THR A 138 9.55 -9.75 11.76
CA THR A 138 10.70 -8.92 11.33
C THR A 138 12.05 -9.42 11.84
N GLY A 139 12.07 -10.39 12.77
CA GLY A 139 13.34 -10.88 13.34
C GLY A 139 14.16 -9.76 13.99
N GLU A 140 15.48 -9.76 13.77
CA GLU A 140 16.34 -8.64 14.20
C GLU A 140 16.36 -7.46 13.21
N SER A 141 15.88 -7.67 11.99
CA SER A 141 15.82 -6.64 10.94
C SER A 141 14.60 -5.75 11.10
N ARG A 142 14.75 -4.45 10.79
CA ARG A 142 13.68 -3.46 10.83
C ARG A 142 13.24 -3.18 9.40
N PRO A 143 11.99 -3.44 9.02
CA PRO A 143 11.43 -2.81 7.83
C PRO A 143 11.26 -1.32 8.06
N ASP A 144 11.39 -0.56 6.99
CA ASP A 144 11.27 0.90 7.04
C ASP A 144 9.84 1.31 7.37
N PHE A 145 8.84 0.59 6.85
CA PHE A 145 7.42 0.83 7.12
C PHE A 145 6.68 -0.44 7.54
N LEU A 146 5.76 -0.29 8.51
CA LEU A 146 4.85 -1.31 9.00
C LEU A 146 3.44 -0.76 9.13
N TYR A 147 2.44 -1.59 8.85
CA TYR A 147 1.06 -1.37 9.27
C TYR A 147 0.54 -2.58 10.03
N LEU A 148 0.08 -2.34 11.26
CA LEU A 148 -0.33 -3.36 12.22
C LEU A 148 -1.86 -3.33 12.38
N VAL A 149 -2.51 -4.48 12.25
CA VAL A 149 -3.93 -4.67 12.59
C VAL A 149 -3.99 -5.73 13.68
N ASP A 150 -4.56 -5.40 14.84
CA ASP A 150 -4.57 -6.26 16.02
C ASP A 150 -3.18 -6.82 16.38
N SER A 151 -2.16 -5.96 16.32
CA SER A 151 -0.73 -6.30 16.53
C SER A 151 -0.13 -7.27 15.51
N VAL A 152 -0.82 -7.56 14.41
CA VAL A 152 -0.32 -8.35 13.28
C VAL A 152 0.13 -7.42 12.16
N CYS A 153 1.37 -7.58 11.69
CA CYS A 153 1.91 -6.79 10.59
C CYS A 153 1.34 -7.23 9.24
N VAL A 154 0.30 -6.56 8.75
CA VAL A 154 -0.42 -6.95 7.52
C VAL A 154 0.07 -6.25 6.25
N PHE A 155 0.88 -5.20 6.40
CA PHE A 155 1.47 -4.44 5.30
C PHE A 155 2.88 -3.95 5.68
N ARG A 156 3.83 -4.01 4.74
CA ARG A 156 5.24 -3.62 4.95
C ARG A 156 5.75 -2.69 3.85
N GLY A 157 6.84 -1.98 4.11
CA GLY A 157 7.56 -1.22 3.09
C GLY A 157 9.06 -1.20 3.32
N GLU A 158 9.80 -1.19 2.21
CA GLU A 158 11.24 -0.90 2.17
C GLU A 158 11.49 0.21 1.14
N GLU A 159 12.24 1.22 1.54
CA GLU A 159 12.54 2.43 0.78
C GLU A 159 14.05 2.57 0.71
N ILE A 160 14.57 2.97 -0.45
CA ILE A 160 16.01 3.22 -0.57
C ILE A 160 16.29 4.53 -1.29
N ALA A 161 17.46 5.10 -1.01
CA ALA A 161 17.95 6.32 -1.63
C ALA A 161 18.01 6.26 -3.16
N ALA A 162 18.19 7.43 -3.79
CA ALA A 162 18.29 7.52 -5.24
C ALA A 162 19.50 6.76 -5.79
N LYS A 163 19.42 6.39 -7.08
CA LYS A 163 20.49 5.70 -7.84
C LYS A 163 20.79 4.27 -7.36
N VAL A 164 19.95 3.69 -6.50
CA VAL A 164 20.00 2.27 -6.15
C VAL A 164 19.06 1.46 -7.04
N ASN A 165 19.37 0.17 -7.25
CA ASN A 165 18.52 -0.74 -8.01
C ASN A 165 17.26 -1.10 -7.18
N ILE A 166 16.08 -1.11 -7.80
CA ILE A 166 14.81 -1.51 -7.16
C ILE A 166 14.83 -2.95 -6.65
N GLU A 167 15.67 -3.82 -7.20
CA GLU A 167 15.84 -5.18 -6.66
C GLU A 167 16.37 -5.18 -5.23
N VAL A 168 17.09 -4.14 -4.79
CA VAL A 168 17.62 -4.07 -3.42
C VAL A 168 16.49 -4.00 -2.38
N PRO A 169 15.60 -2.97 -2.37
CA PRO A 169 14.50 -2.93 -1.41
C PRO A 169 13.50 -4.09 -1.60
N ARG A 170 13.40 -4.69 -2.80
CA ARG A 170 12.59 -5.90 -3.03
C ARG A 170 13.15 -7.12 -2.32
N ASN A 171 14.45 -7.37 -2.44
CA ASN A 171 15.10 -8.47 -1.74
C ASN A 171 15.06 -8.23 -0.24
N GLU A 172 15.19 -6.99 0.22
CA GLU A 172 15.06 -6.68 1.64
C GLU A 172 13.67 -7.00 2.20
N LEU A 173 12.59 -6.77 1.45
CA LEU A 173 11.24 -7.17 1.88
C LEU A 173 11.13 -8.67 2.17
N SER A 174 11.73 -9.51 1.31
CA SER A 174 11.66 -10.97 1.42
C SER A 174 12.64 -11.51 2.46
N GLU A 175 13.88 -11.00 2.48
CA GLU A 175 14.94 -11.38 3.42
C GLU A 175 14.61 -11.00 4.86
N LYS A 176 13.98 -9.83 5.08
CA LYS A 176 13.56 -9.34 6.40
C LYS A 176 12.21 -9.92 6.85
N LEU A 177 11.58 -10.83 6.08
CA LEU A 177 10.29 -11.42 6.40
C LEU A 177 10.44 -12.85 6.93
N ILE A 178 10.16 -13.02 8.22
CA ILE A 178 9.92 -14.34 8.82
C ILE A 178 8.44 -14.64 8.72
N TRP A 179 8.07 -15.68 7.99
CA TRP A 179 6.68 -16.06 7.81
C TRP A 179 6.08 -16.67 9.09
N SER A 180 5.35 -15.86 9.84
CA SER A 180 4.65 -16.29 11.06
C SER A 180 3.13 -16.38 10.90
N TYR A 181 2.58 -16.00 9.75
CA TYR A 181 1.16 -15.66 9.53
C TYR A 181 0.20 -16.85 9.38
N GLY A 182 0.66 -18.05 9.75
CA GLY A 182 -0.12 -19.28 9.67
C GLY A 182 -0.70 -19.51 8.28
N ASN A 183 -2.03 -19.50 8.20
CA ASN A 183 -2.79 -19.81 6.99
C ASN A 183 -3.13 -18.59 6.11
N ALA A 184 -2.65 -17.39 6.46
CA ALA A 184 -2.79 -16.25 5.55
C ALA A 184 -2.17 -16.62 4.19
N PRO A 185 -2.83 -16.32 3.05
CA PRO A 185 -2.32 -16.74 1.76
C PRO A 185 -1.23 -15.81 1.21
N TYR A 186 -1.17 -14.57 1.69
CA TYR A 186 -0.17 -13.57 1.32
C TYR A 186 -0.20 -12.39 2.30
N LEU A 187 0.81 -11.54 2.17
CA LEU A 187 0.88 -10.21 2.79
C LEU A 187 1.10 -9.17 1.72
N PHE A 188 0.81 -7.92 2.08
CA PHE A 188 1.09 -6.79 1.21
C PHE A 188 2.42 -6.13 1.57
N GLY A 189 3.14 -5.69 0.55
CA GLY A 189 4.35 -4.91 0.74
C GLY A 189 4.69 -4.05 -0.47
N TYR A 190 5.36 -2.93 -0.26
CA TYR A 190 5.88 -2.08 -1.34
C TYR A 190 7.40 -1.92 -1.21
N ALA A 191 8.06 -1.88 -2.36
CA ALA A 191 9.47 -1.53 -2.47
C ALA A 191 9.59 -0.22 -3.24
N ALA A 192 10.42 0.70 -2.76
CA ALA A 192 10.56 2.03 -3.34
C ALA A 192 12.02 2.44 -3.50
N VAL A 193 12.33 3.12 -4.60
CA VAL A 193 13.62 3.80 -4.82
C VAL A 193 13.35 5.27 -5.05
N ALA A 194 13.89 6.11 -4.18
CA ALA A 194 13.67 7.55 -4.19
C ALA A 194 12.19 7.93 -4.33
N TYR A 195 11.91 8.91 -5.18
CA TYR A 195 10.57 9.34 -5.61
C TYR A 195 10.21 8.78 -6.99
N LYS A 196 10.92 7.73 -7.46
CA LYS A 196 11.14 7.39 -8.89
C LYS A 196 9.99 7.91 -9.77
N ILE A 197 10.37 8.92 -10.54
CA ILE A 197 9.61 9.93 -11.33
C ILE A 197 8.50 9.39 -12.24
N GLU A 198 8.31 8.08 -12.31
CA GLU A 198 7.30 7.42 -13.15
C GLU A 198 5.90 7.37 -12.53
N LEU A 199 5.75 7.66 -11.23
CA LEU A 199 4.43 7.91 -10.64
C LEU A 199 3.98 9.34 -10.97
N ASP A 200 3.57 9.53 -12.22
CA ASP A 200 2.77 10.68 -12.60
C ASP A 200 1.47 10.73 -11.77
N VAL A 201 0.65 11.77 -11.95
CA VAL A 201 -0.62 11.88 -11.21
C VAL A 201 -1.50 10.63 -11.40
N LYS A 202 -1.46 10.01 -12.58
CA LYS A 202 -2.17 8.76 -12.86
C LYS A 202 -1.64 7.61 -12.00
N GLY A 203 -0.34 7.38 -11.97
CA GLY A 203 0.27 6.33 -11.14
C GLY A 203 0.00 6.52 -9.64
N ARG A 204 -0.03 7.77 -9.17
CA ARG A 204 -0.35 8.06 -7.75
C ARG A 204 -1.82 7.80 -7.42
N LEU A 205 -2.73 8.11 -8.34
CA LEU A 205 -4.15 7.75 -8.21
C LEU A 205 -4.38 6.23 -8.31
N GLU A 206 -3.60 5.53 -9.13
CA GLU A 206 -3.56 4.06 -9.20
C GLU A 206 -3.18 3.46 -7.86
N LEU A 207 -2.12 3.99 -7.26
CA LEU A 207 -1.67 3.56 -5.94
C LEU A 207 -2.74 3.85 -4.87
N LEU A 208 -3.37 5.03 -4.89
CA LEU A 208 -4.46 5.35 -3.97
C LEU A 208 -5.60 4.33 -4.08
N LEU A 209 -6.04 4.00 -5.31
CA LEU A 209 -7.07 2.99 -5.55
C LEU A 209 -6.64 1.62 -5.02
N ALA A 210 -5.41 1.20 -5.31
CA ALA A 210 -4.87 -0.07 -4.86
C ALA A 210 -4.81 -0.15 -3.32
N ILE A 211 -4.31 0.88 -2.64
CA ILE A 211 -4.22 0.91 -1.17
C ILE A 211 -5.62 0.86 -0.53
N LEU A 212 -6.60 1.58 -1.09
CA LEU A 212 -7.98 1.53 -0.61
C LEU A 212 -8.58 0.12 -0.79
N ASN A 213 -8.43 -0.51 -1.95
CA ASN A 213 -8.90 -1.89 -2.15
C ASN A 213 -8.17 -2.89 -1.23
N ILE A 214 -6.84 -2.76 -1.08
CA ILE A 214 -6.04 -3.57 -0.14
C ILE A 214 -6.56 -3.41 1.29
N SER A 215 -6.96 -2.21 1.71
CA SER A 215 -7.46 -1.95 3.05
C SER A 215 -8.71 -2.78 3.40
N LEU A 216 -9.49 -3.21 2.40
CA LEU A 216 -10.64 -4.11 2.58
C LEU A 216 -10.24 -5.54 3.00
N LEU A 217 -9.00 -5.94 2.74
CA LEU A 217 -8.47 -7.28 3.01
C LEU A 217 -7.72 -7.36 4.35
N LEU A 218 -7.19 -6.23 4.85
CA LEU A 218 -6.29 -6.21 6.00
C LEU A 218 -6.85 -6.85 7.29
N PRO A 219 -8.11 -6.63 7.69
CA PRO A 219 -8.65 -7.28 8.89
C PRO A 219 -8.74 -8.80 8.75
N ALA A 220 -9.10 -9.30 7.56
CA ALA A 220 -9.16 -10.73 7.33
C ALA A 220 -7.77 -11.38 7.40
N ILE A 221 -6.73 -10.71 6.90
CA ILE A 221 -5.34 -11.16 7.08
C ILE A 221 -5.02 -11.30 8.58
N ALA A 222 -5.27 -10.25 9.37
CA ALA A 222 -5.00 -10.29 10.80
C ALA A 222 -5.77 -11.40 11.53
N ASN A 223 -7.03 -11.65 11.14
CA ASN A 223 -7.86 -12.71 11.71
C ASN A 223 -7.41 -14.13 11.32
N MET A 224 -6.78 -14.29 10.15
CA MET A 224 -6.21 -15.57 9.73
C MET A 224 -4.91 -15.93 10.47
N CYS A 225 -4.30 -14.96 11.15
CA CYS A 225 -3.01 -15.14 11.79
C CYS A 225 -3.16 -15.80 13.17
N PRO A 226 -2.31 -16.79 13.50
CA PRO A 226 -2.36 -17.46 14.79
C PRO A 226 -1.95 -16.52 15.93
N ASP A 227 -2.46 -16.74 17.13
CA ASP A 227 -2.24 -15.85 18.29
C ASP A 227 -0.76 -15.59 18.61
N ASN A 228 0.14 -16.53 18.28
CA ASN A 228 1.59 -16.38 18.47
C ASN A 228 2.24 -15.34 17.52
N THR A 229 1.51 -14.82 16.52
CA THR A 229 1.93 -13.66 15.71
C THR A 229 1.68 -12.33 16.39
N ARG A 230 0.83 -12.31 17.42
CA ARG A 230 0.46 -11.12 18.17
C ARG A 230 1.46 -10.90 19.28
N GLY A 231 2.37 -9.94 19.10
CA GLY A 231 3.15 -9.31 20.18
C GLY A 231 4.07 -10.16 21.06
N GLU A 232 4.11 -11.49 20.96
CA GLU A 232 4.96 -12.33 21.81
C GLU A 232 6.17 -12.91 21.07
N LYS A 233 7.36 -12.57 21.56
CA LYS A 233 8.64 -13.22 21.21
C LYS A 233 8.54 -14.73 21.47
N LYS A 234 8.53 -15.55 20.42
CA LYS A 234 9.00 -16.93 20.52
C LYS A 234 9.93 -17.27 19.36
N ASN A 235 11.16 -17.60 19.74
CA ASN A 235 12.19 -18.18 18.89
C ASN A 235 11.65 -19.42 18.18
N TYR A 236 11.47 -19.36 16.88
CA TYR A 236 11.38 -20.54 16.03
C TYR A 236 12.27 -20.35 14.82
N ALA A 237 13.34 -21.13 14.77
CA ALA A 237 14.11 -21.37 13.58
C ALA A 237 13.35 -22.39 12.73
N THR A 238 12.92 -22.00 11.54
CA THR A 238 12.64 -22.96 10.45
C THR A 238 12.65 -22.24 9.11
N GLU A 239 13.10 -22.99 8.10
CA GLU A 239 13.50 -22.64 6.74
C GLU A 239 12.57 -21.68 5.97
N LEU A 240 13.19 -20.67 5.35
CA LEU A 240 12.59 -19.61 4.53
C LEU A 240 12.39 -20.03 3.07
N MET A 241 11.22 -19.70 2.52
CA MET A 241 10.97 -19.53 1.09
C MET A 241 10.24 -18.19 0.98
N ALA A 242 10.84 -17.20 0.33
CA ALA A 242 10.33 -15.84 0.25
C ALA A 242 10.43 -15.33 -1.18
N GLU A 243 9.34 -14.83 -1.76
CA GLU A 243 9.33 -14.19 -3.07
C GLU A 243 8.14 -13.21 -3.19
N GLU A 244 8.44 -11.96 -3.59
CA GLU A 244 7.65 -11.02 -4.44
C GLU A 244 6.81 -9.85 -3.83
N ALA A 245 6.97 -8.64 -4.43
CA ALA A 245 6.50 -7.32 -3.95
C ALA A 245 5.89 -6.43 -5.07
N LEU A 246 5.05 -5.45 -4.70
CA LEU A 246 4.30 -4.54 -5.61
C LEU A 246 5.20 -3.54 -6.38
N TYR A 247 4.84 -3.29 -7.66
CA TYR A 247 5.50 -2.37 -8.59
C TYR A 247 4.49 -1.44 -9.29
N TYR A 248 4.88 -0.19 -9.55
CA TYR A 248 4.22 0.69 -10.52
C TYR A 248 5.25 1.35 -11.45
N GLY A 249 5.10 1.03 -12.74
CA GLY A 249 5.85 1.46 -13.94
C GLY A 249 5.26 0.66 -15.11
N SER A 250 5.13 1.27 -16.30
CA SER A 250 4.16 0.98 -17.38
C SER A 250 4.16 -0.41 -18.07
N ASP A 251 4.72 -1.45 -17.47
CA ASP A 251 4.66 -2.85 -17.91
C ASP A 251 4.47 -3.77 -16.69
N THR A 252 3.34 -3.62 -15.99
CA THR A 252 3.08 -4.27 -14.70
C THR A 252 2.93 -5.79 -14.85
N LYS A 253 3.96 -6.53 -14.41
CA LYS A 253 3.86 -7.97 -14.13
C LYS A 253 3.68 -8.17 -12.62
N TYR A 254 2.70 -8.99 -12.26
CA TYR A 254 2.32 -9.35 -10.90
C TYR A 254 2.81 -10.76 -10.60
N PHE A 255 3.12 -11.05 -9.34
CA PHE A 255 3.67 -12.35 -8.98
C PHE A 255 3.19 -12.89 -7.63
N GLN A 256 3.54 -14.14 -7.35
CA GLN A 256 2.96 -15.02 -6.36
C GLN A 256 3.93 -15.33 -5.21
N ILE A 257 3.58 -14.88 -4.00
CA ILE A 257 4.24 -15.38 -2.79
C ILE A 257 3.77 -16.82 -2.52
N GLY A 258 4.65 -17.80 -2.74
CA GLY A 258 4.48 -19.17 -2.25
C GLY A 258 4.03 -20.19 -3.29
N LYS A 259 4.99 -20.93 -3.87
CA LYS A 259 4.80 -22.31 -4.34
C LYS A 259 6.05 -23.14 -4.04
N LYS A 260 5.84 -24.33 -3.47
CA LYS A 260 6.91 -25.29 -3.18
C LYS A 260 7.23 -26.07 -4.45
N GLU A 261 8.07 -25.54 -5.34
CA GLU A 261 8.59 -26.33 -6.46
C GLU A 261 9.99 -26.88 -6.12
N LYS A 262 10.09 -28.20 -6.09
CA LYS A 262 11.36 -28.93 -5.95
C LYS A 262 12.21 -28.66 -7.19
N TRP A 263 13.30 -27.94 -7.04
CA TRP A 263 14.34 -27.86 -8.07
C TRP A 263 15.52 -28.75 -7.70
N GLU A 264 15.71 -29.81 -8.48
CA GLU A 264 16.94 -30.63 -8.45
C GLU A 264 18.08 -29.82 -9.07
N TYR A 265 19.11 -29.54 -8.28
CA TYR A 265 20.36 -28.95 -8.76
C TYR A 265 21.06 -29.92 -9.72
N ARG A 266 21.06 -29.62 -11.02
CA ARG A 266 22.13 -30.10 -11.91
C ARG A 266 23.36 -29.20 -11.71
N LYS A 267 24.34 -29.71 -10.96
CA LYS A 267 25.71 -29.20 -11.03
C LYS A 267 26.24 -29.42 -12.45
N ALA A 268 26.42 -28.34 -13.22
CA ALA A 268 27.38 -28.38 -14.32
C ALA A 268 28.76 -28.20 -13.69
N SER A 269 29.56 -29.27 -13.76
CA SER A 269 30.96 -29.25 -13.37
C SER A 269 31.70 -28.19 -14.18
N LYS A 270 32.51 -27.40 -13.48
CA LYS A 270 33.72 -26.84 -14.08
C LYS A 270 34.70 -28.00 -14.19
N ASP A 271 34.69 -28.70 -15.31
CA ASP A 271 35.87 -29.46 -15.70
C ASP A 271 36.76 -28.55 -16.53
N LYS A 272 37.90 -28.27 -15.92
CA LYS A 272 39.12 -27.85 -16.59
C LYS A 272 39.56 -29.03 -17.45
N ASP A 273 39.85 -28.77 -18.71
CA ASP A 273 41.12 -29.05 -19.37
C ASP A 273 41.20 -28.22 -20.66
#